data_AF-A0A0F7ZG86-F1
#
_entry.id   AF-A0A0F7ZG86-F1
#
_cell.length_a   1.000
_cell.length_b   1.000
_cell.length_c   1.000
_cell.angle_alpha   90.00
_cell.angle_beta   90.00
_cell.angle_gamma   90.00
#
_symmetry.space_group_name_H-M   'P 1'
#
loop_
_entity.id
_entity.type
_entity.pdbx_description
1 polymer ?
#
loop_
_entity_poly.entity_id
_entity_poly.type
_entity_poly.pdbx_seq_one_letter_code
_entity_poly.pdbx_strand_id
1 'polypeptide(L)'
;MSYYVYRVAYLGAPRNHHAIFIETNADGSGALVHVTGDIQNGMRFEHKAARRPEESASFVEKTLLGWVSTDNYGYIGNICKSIPPPKKQFNGPKRLYPKEPLRRCQEWTNEVVQALFSNGVLQTGDPCASSSADAEYWTWSEEYQNWYHDNGDGSFEWAQAGNKSAGKGKERKGKGKRV
;
A
#
# COMPACT_ATOMS: atom_id res chain seq x y z
N MET A 1 -11.96 -12.27 -4.81
CA MET A 1 -10.66 -12.59 -4.17
C MET A 1 -9.72 -11.42 -4.41
N SER A 2 -8.78 -11.17 -3.50
CA SER A 2 -7.84 -10.05 -3.60
C SER A 2 -6.46 -10.47 -3.10
N TYR A 3 -5.44 -9.74 -3.56
CA TYR A 3 -4.06 -9.89 -3.13
C TYR A 3 -3.61 -8.63 -2.41
N TYR A 4 -2.94 -8.79 -1.28
CA TYR A 4 -2.33 -7.66 -0.59
C TYR A 4 -1.09 -7.19 -1.34
N VAL A 5 -0.96 -5.87 -1.43
CA VAL A 5 0.14 -5.20 -2.12
C VAL A 5 0.93 -4.40 -1.09
N TYR A 6 2.23 -4.66 -1.06
CA TYR A 6 3.15 -4.07 -0.10
C TYR A 6 4.28 -3.34 -0.81
N ARG A 7 4.75 -2.26 -0.21
CA ARG A 7 6.09 -1.75 -0.46
C ARG A 7 7.04 -2.50 0.45
N VAL A 8 8.10 -3.06 -0.10
CA VAL A 8 9.17 -3.72 0.66
C VAL A 8 10.47 -2.97 0.46
N ALA A 9 11.27 -2.90 1.52
CA ALA A 9 12.61 -2.36 1.48
C ALA A 9 13.63 -3.45 1.82
N TYR A 10 14.68 -3.52 1.00
CA TYR A 10 15.84 -4.37 1.22
C TYR A 10 17.08 -3.51 1.41
N LEU A 11 18.06 -4.03 2.14
CA LEU A 11 19.33 -3.38 2.39
C LEU A 11 20.00 -3.01 1.06
N GLY A 12 20.39 -1.75 0.93
CA GLY A 12 21.03 -1.21 -0.26
C GLY A 12 21.89 0.00 0.07
N ALA A 13 22.82 0.35 -0.82
CA ALA A 13 23.71 1.49 -0.67
C ALA A 13 23.58 2.45 -1.87
N PRO A 14 23.59 3.79 -1.65
CA PRO A 14 23.60 4.49 -0.36
C PRO A 14 22.23 4.54 0.33
N ARG A 15 21.18 4.01 -0.31
CA ARG A 15 19.82 3.92 0.25
C ARG A 15 19.29 2.51 0.02
N ASN A 16 18.34 2.10 0.84
CA ASN A 16 17.63 0.83 0.68
C ASN A 16 17.00 0.69 -0.71
N HIS A 17 16.97 -0.55 -1.20
CA HIS A 17 16.29 -0.93 -2.43
C HIS A 17 14.80 -1.08 -2.16
N HIS A 18 13.95 -0.36 -2.88
CA HIS A 18 12.49 -0.52 -2.77
C HIS A 18 11.96 -1.37 -3.92
N ALA A 19 10.94 -2.17 -3.58
CA ALA A 19 10.18 -2.99 -4.51
C ALA A 19 8.70 -3.02 -4.10
N ILE A 20 7.85 -3.50 -5.01
CA ILE A 20 6.46 -3.83 -4.71
C ILE A 20 6.35 -5.35 -4.63
N PHE A 21 5.82 -5.84 -3.51
CA PHE A 21 5.52 -7.24 -3.28
C PHE A 21 4.01 -7.44 -3.30
N ILE A 22 3.54 -8.42 -4.07
CA ILE A 22 2.14 -8.82 -4.15
C ILE A 22 2.04 -10.22 -3.54
N GLU A 23 1.32 -10.34 -2.44
CA GLU A 23 1.15 -11.60 -1.72
C GLU A 23 0.01 -12.40 -2.37
N THR A 24 0.35 -13.35 -3.23
CA THR A 24 -0.63 -14.08 -4.06
C THR A 24 -0.96 -15.48 -3.55
N ASN A 25 -0.17 -16.00 -2.60
CA ASN A 25 -0.29 -17.37 -2.09
C ASN A 25 -0.55 -17.37 -0.59
N ALA A 26 -1.27 -18.40 -0.11
CA ALA A 26 -1.65 -18.53 1.30
C ALA A 26 -0.47 -18.75 2.26
N ASP A 27 0.69 -19.17 1.74
CA ASP A 27 1.93 -19.32 2.50
C ASP A 27 2.66 -17.98 2.74
N GLY A 28 2.13 -16.87 2.21
CA GLY A 28 2.71 -15.54 2.25
C GLY A 28 3.71 -15.26 1.12
N SER A 29 3.91 -16.20 0.20
CA SER A 29 4.70 -15.97 -1.01
C SER A 29 3.88 -15.26 -2.10
N GLY A 30 4.55 -14.80 -3.15
CA GLY A 30 3.84 -14.23 -4.28
C GLY A 30 4.75 -13.68 -5.36
N ALA A 31 4.52 -12.43 -5.77
CA ALA A 31 5.24 -11.78 -6.85
C ALA A 31 6.00 -10.55 -6.36
N LEU A 32 7.21 -10.34 -6.88
CA LEU A 32 8.02 -9.15 -6.66
C LEU A 32 8.21 -8.41 -7.98
N VAL A 33 7.84 -7.14 -8.01
CA VAL A 33 8.11 -6.22 -9.13
C VAL A 33 9.03 -5.10 -8.66
N HIS A 34 10.13 -4.92 -9.38
CA HIS A 34 11.17 -3.97 -9.01
C HIS A 34 12.04 -3.58 -10.20
N VAL A 35 12.96 -2.64 -9.96
CA VAL A 35 14.04 -2.33 -10.91
C VAL A 35 15.39 -2.64 -10.30
N THR A 36 16.27 -3.29 -11.04
CA THR A 36 17.61 -3.69 -10.59
C THR A 36 18.69 -2.98 -11.38
N GLY A 37 19.83 -2.71 -10.75
CA GLY A 37 20.93 -1.93 -11.33
C GLY A 37 21.22 -0.67 -10.52
N ASP A 38 21.89 0.30 -11.14
CA ASP A 38 22.37 1.49 -10.46
C ASP A 38 22.35 2.72 -11.39
N ILE A 39 22.70 3.89 -10.85
CA ILE A 39 22.66 5.15 -11.62
C ILE A 39 23.85 5.34 -12.57
N GLN A 40 24.91 4.53 -12.46
CA GLN A 40 26.08 4.55 -13.35
C GLN A 40 25.86 3.67 -14.59
N ASN A 41 25.09 2.59 -14.45
CA ASN A 41 24.83 1.62 -15.51
C ASN A 41 23.40 1.67 -16.05
N GLY A 42 22.49 2.33 -15.31
CA GLY A 42 21.06 2.25 -15.54
C GLY A 42 20.45 1.07 -14.80
N MET A 43 19.12 1.08 -14.76
CA MET A 43 18.31 0.05 -14.11
C MET A 43 17.42 -0.65 -15.13
N ARG A 44 17.05 -1.89 -14.83
CA ARG A 44 16.14 -2.73 -15.65
C ARG A 44 14.96 -3.17 -14.81
N PHE A 45 13.79 -3.28 -15.45
CA PHE A 45 12.60 -3.84 -14.82
C PHE A 45 12.73 -5.36 -14.67
N GLU A 46 12.28 -5.88 -13.55
CA GLU A 46 12.13 -7.31 -13.30
C GLU A 46 10.79 -7.59 -12.60
N HIS A 47 10.13 -8.66 -13.02
CA HIS A 47 8.96 -9.23 -12.39
C HIS A 47 9.21 -10.72 -12.21
N LYS A 48 9.14 -11.20 -10.96
CA LYS A 48 9.44 -12.60 -10.63
C LYS A 48 8.58 -13.11 -9.49
N ALA A 49 8.42 -14.43 -9.43
CA ALA A 49 7.95 -15.09 -8.21
C ALA A 49 8.95 -14.86 -7.06
N ALA A 50 8.44 -14.70 -5.85
CA ALA A 50 9.22 -14.44 -4.66
C ALA A 50 8.63 -15.13 -3.43
N ARG A 51 9.50 -15.58 -2.53
CA ARG A 51 9.12 -15.99 -1.19
C ARG A 51 8.72 -14.77 -0.34
N ARG A 52 8.32 -15.03 0.89
CA ARG A 52 8.03 -13.99 1.90
C ARG A 52 9.21 -13.01 1.99
N PRO A 53 9.00 -11.69 1.87
CA PRO A 53 10.08 -10.71 1.98
C PRO A 53 10.92 -10.87 3.24
N GLU A 54 10.29 -11.23 4.36
CA GLU A 54 10.88 -11.41 5.68
C GLU A 54 11.88 -12.58 5.77
N GLU A 55 11.85 -13.52 4.81
CA GLU A 55 12.84 -14.61 4.71
C GLU A 55 14.17 -14.16 4.08
N SER A 56 14.23 -12.96 3.51
CA SER A 56 15.46 -12.44 2.92
C SER A 56 16.40 -11.91 3.99
N ALA A 57 17.68 -12.30 3.93
CA ALA A 57 18.72 -11.76 4.81
C ALA A 57 18.95 -10.25 4.64
N SER A 58 18.52 -9.67 3.51
CA SER A 58 18.57 -8.23 3.28
C SER A 58 17.26 -7.51 3.58
N PHE A 59 16.25 -8.19 4.14
CA PHE A 59 14.98 -7.55 4.49
C PHE A 59 15.18 -6.43 5.51
N VAL A 60 14.51 -5.30 5.29
CA VAL A 60 14.50 -4.16 6.23
C VAL A 60 13.09 -3.91 6.75
N GLU A 61 12.13 -3.68 5.85
CA GLU A 61 10.75 -3.40 6.23
C GLU A 61 9.76 -3.77 5.12
N LYS A 62 8.49 -3.95 5.52
CA LYS A 62 7.33 -4.13 4.64
C LYS A 62 6.22 -3.20 5.11
N THR A 63 5.66 -2.41 4.21
CA THR A 63 4.53 -1.51 4.47
C THR A 63 3.35 -1.90 3.58
N LEU A 64 2.18 -2.16 4.16
CA LEU A 64 0.96 -2.38 3.41
C LEU A 64 0.60 -1.11 2.63
N LEU A 65 0.40 -1.24 1.32
CA LEU A 65 -0.09 -0.16 0.47
C LEU A 65 -1.60 -0.27 0.25
N GLY A 66 -2.11 -1.50 0.18
CA GLY A 66 -3.51 -1.77 -0.10
C GLY A 66 -3.68 -3.17 -0.67
N TRP A 67 -4.65 -3.33 -1.57
CA TRP A 67 -4.94 -4.60 -2.21
C TRP A 67 -5.35 -4.42 -3.67
N VAL A 68 -5.29 -5.51 -4.43
CA VAL A 68 -5.72 -5.60 -5.82
C VAL A 68 -6.69 -6.77 -5.96
N SER A 69 -7.77 -6.63 -6.75
CA SER A 69 -8.63 -7.77 -7.07
C SER A 69 -7.89 -8.76 -7.97
N THR A 70 -8.30 -10.03 -7.95
CA THR A 70 -7.74 -11.04 -8.87
C THR A 70 -7.89 -10.65 -10.34
N ASP A 71 -9.00 -9.99 -10.69
CA ASP A 71 -9.27 -9.51 -12.05
C ASP A 71 -8.32 -8.38 -12.46
N ASN A 72 -7.91 -7.55 -11.49
CA ASN A 72 -7.01 -6.44 -11.75
C ASN A 72 -5.52 -6.81 -11.65
N TYR A 73 -5.18 -7.99 -11.12
CA TYR A 73 -3.79 -8.42 -10.92
C TYR A 73 -2.98 -8.40 -12.23
N GLY A 74 -3.58 -8.81 -13.35
CA GLY A 74 -2.93 -8.80 -14.67
C GLY A 74 -2.48 -7.40 -15.13
N TYR A 75 -3.14 -6.33 -14.68
CA TYR A 75 -2.80 -4.96 -15.08
C TYR A 75 -1.55 -4.42 -14.38
N ILE A 76 -1.14 -4.99 -13.23
CA ILE A 76 0.06 -4.55 -12.50
C ILE A 76 1.28 -4.60 -13.42
N GLY A 77 1.47 -5.72 -14.13
CA GLY A 77 2.59 -5.89 -15.05
C GLY A 77 2.61 -4.85 -16.18
N ASN A 78 1.44 -4.47 -16.70
CA ASN A 78 1.32 -3.48 -17.77
C ASN A 78 1.64 -2.06 -17.26
N ILE A 79 1.12 -1.69 -16.09
CA ILE A 79 1.40 -0.40 -15.45
C ILE A 79 2.90 -0.28 -15.14
N CYS A 80 3.50 -1.31 -14.54
CA CYS A 80 4.94 -1.35 -14.27
C CYS A 80 5.78 -1.15 -15.55
N LYS A 81 5.40 -1.78 -16.67
CA LYS A 81 6.09 -1.64 -17.96
C LYS A 81 5.90 -0.27 -18.61
N SER A 82 4.78 0.41 -18.34
CA SER A 82 4.51 1.76 -18.85
C SER A 82 5.40 2.83 -18.22
N ILE A 83 5.94 2.56 -17.02
CA ILE A 83 6.84 3.46 -16.31
C ILE A 83 8.28 3.01 -16.58
N PRO A 84 9.06 3.77 -17.37
CA PRO A 84 10.39 3.34 -17.79
C PRO A 84 11.30 3.19 -16.56
N PRO A 85 12.15 2.16 -16.48
CA PRO A 85 13.19 2.07 -15.46
C PRO A 85 14.14 3.27 -15.49
N PRO A 86 14.77 3.64 -14.37
CA PRO A 86 15.76 4.70 -14.36
C PRO A 86 16.92 4.45 -15.34
N LYS A 87 17.11 5.37 -16.29
CA LYS A 87 18.25 5.35 -17.23
C LYS A 87 19.58 5.58 -16.51
N LYS A 88 20.69 5.22 -17.18
CA LYS A 88 22.04 5.65 -16.78
C LYS A 88 22.08 7.16 -16.63
N GLN A 89 22.47 7.66 -15.46
CA GLN A 89 22.43 9.09 -15.12
C GLN A 89 23.81 9.72 -14.93
N PHE A 90 24.85 8.90 -14.76
CA PHE A 90 26.24 9.35 -14.61
C PHE A 90 27.16 8.63 -15.60
N ASN A 91 28.27 9.28 -15.92
CA ASN A 91 29.43 8.65 -16.54
C ASN A 91 30.66 9.00 -15.69
N GLY A 92 31.02 8.10 -14.78
CA GLY A 92 32.00 8.41 -13.73
C GLY A 92 31.47 9.53 -12.82
N PRO A 93 32.21 10.63 -12.60
CA PRO A 93 31.74 11.75 -11.79
C PRO A 93 30.77 12.69 -12.54
N LYS A 94 30.66 12.57 -13.87
CA LYS A 94 29.86 13.49 -14.69
C LYS A 94 28.38 13.09 -14.68
N ARG A 95 27.51 14.01 -14.25
CA ARG A 95 26.06 13.87 -14.41
C ARG A 95 25.66 14.09 -15.88
N LEU A 96 24.95 13.13 -16.46
CA LEU A 96 24.53 13.16 -17.86
C LEU A 96 23.32 14.09 -18.08
N TYR A 97 22.40 14.10 -17.11
CA TYR A 97 21.16 14.89 -17.16
C TYR A 97 21.10 15.84 -15.96
N PRO A 98 21.80 16.99 -16.00
CA PRO A 98 21.90 17.89 -14.86
C PRO A 98 20.59 18.60 -14.51
N LYS A 99 19.68 18.74 -15.48
CA LYS A 99 18.36 19.39 -15.31
C LYS A 99 17.25 18.43 -14.86
N GLU A 100 17.46 17.12 -14.95
CA GLU A 100 16.50 16.11 -14.52
C GLU A 100 16.80 15.68 -13.08
N PRO A 101 15.81 15.47 -12.18
CA PRO A 101 16.06 14.96 -10.84
C PRO A 101 16.69 13.56 -10.87
N LEU A 102 17.44 13.20 -9.82
CA LEU A 102 17.99 11.85 -9.71
C LEU A 102 16.86 10.86 -9.46
N ARG A 103 16.88 9.76 -10.22
CA ARG A 103 15.84 8.72 -10.14
C ARG A 103 16.49 7.37 -9.87
N ARG A 104 16.03 6.65 -8.85
CA ARG A 104 16.48 5.31 -8.48
C ARG A 104 15.26 4.39 -8.34
N CYS A 105 15.48 3.21 -7.77
CA CYS A 105 14.41 2.24 -7.51
C CYS A 105 13.30 2.82 -6.63
N GLN A 106 13.60 3.69 -5.66
CA GLN A 106 12.59 4.27 -4.78
C GLN A 106 11.65 5.22 -5.54
N GLU A 107 12.20 6.08 -6.39
CA GLU A 107 11.40 7.00 -7.22
C GLU A 107 10.56 6.22 -8.24
N TRP A 108 11.15 5.22 -8.91
CA TRP A 108 10.38 4.32 -9.80
C TRP A 108 9.25 3.59 -9.04
N THR A 109 9.53 3.07 -7.85
CA THR A 109 8.53 2.38 -7.02
C THR A 109 7.38 3.32 -6.67
N ASN A 110 7.69 4.55 -6.24
CA ASN A 110 6.68 5.54 -5.88
C ASN A 110 5.78 5.92 -7.08
N GLU A 111 6.37 6.10 -8.27
CA GLU A 111 5.62 6.38 -9.49
C GLU A 111 4.70 5.22 -9.87
N VAL A 112 5.17 3.97 -9.72
CA VAL A 112 4.33 2.79 -9.96
C VAL A 112 3.19 2.71 -8.97
N VAL A 113 3.45 2.91 -7.67
CA VAL A 113 2.39 2.93 -6.65
C VAL A 113 1.35 4.00 -6.96
N GLN A 114 1.78 5.21 -7.32
CA GLN A 114 0.89 6.28 -7.73
C GLN A 114 0.06 5.90 -8.97
N ALA A 115 0.69 5.34 -10.01
CA ALA A 115 -0.02 4.92 -11.21
C ALA A 115 -1.02 3.79 -10.93
N LEU A 116 -0.67 2.82 -10.07
CA LEU A 116 -1.60 1.76 -9.66
C LEU A 116 -2.83 2.34 -8.96
N PHE A 117 -2.65 3.33 -8.08
CA PHE A 117 -3.76 4.04 -7.43
C PHE A 117 -4.60 4.84 -8.44
N SER A 118 -3.96 5.67 -9.27
CA SER A 118 -4.67 6.52 -10.23
C SER A 118 -5.45 5.73 -11.29
N ASN A 119 -5.02 4.50 -11.60
CA ASN A 119 -5.74 3.60 -12.52
C ASN A 119 -6.78 2.72 -11.80
N GLY A 120 -7.01 2.88 -10.49
CA GLY A 120 -7.97 2.08 -9.72
C GLY A 120 -7.59 0.60 -9.55
N VAL A 121 -6.33 0.25 -9.88
CA VAL A 121 -5.83 -1.12 -9.74
C VAL A 121 -5.49 -1.43 -8.29
N LEU A 122 -4.83 -0.49 -7.61
CA LEU A 122 -4.55 -0.57 -6.18
C LEU A 122 -5.61 0.19 -5.40
N GLN A 123 -6.23 -0.48 -4.44
CA GLN A 123 -7.28 0.09 -3.59
C GLN A 123 -6.79 0.20 -2.14
N THR A 124 -7.09 1.32 -1.48
CA THR A 124 -6.85 1.53 -0.04
C THR A 124 -8.10 1.22 0.76
N GLY A 125 -7.93 0.68 1.97
CA GLY A 125 -9.01 0.27 2.86
C GLY A 125 -9.09 -1.26 2.97
N ASP A 126 -9.96 -1.77 3.83
CA ASP A 126 -10.11 -3.21 3.99
C ASP A 126 -10.74 -3.81 2.72
N PRO A 127 -10.14 -4.86 2.11
CA PRO A 127 -10.71 -5.54 0.94
C PRO A 127 -12.08 -6.16 1.22
N CYS A 128 -12.40 -6.35 2.51
CA CYS A 128 -13.71 -6.79 2.96
C CYS A 128 -14.72 -5.63 3.02
N ALA A 129 -14.28 -4.41 3.34
CA ALA A 129 -15.14 -3.24 3.51
C ALA A 129 -15.67 -2.66 2.18
N SER A 130 -15.01 -2.93 1.05
CA SER A 130 -15.51 -2.49 -0.27
C SER A 130 -16.54 -3.43 -0.89
N SER A 131 -16.91 -4.52 -0.20
CA SER A 131 -17.89 -5.48 -0.72
C SER A 131 -18.86 -6.01 0.34
N SER A 132 -18.91 -5.43 1.54
CA SER A 132 -19.88 -5.84 2.55
C SER A 132 -20.99 -4.79 2.67
N ALA A 133 -22.16 -5.12 2.15
CA ALA A 133 -23.42 -4.66 2.73
C ALA A 133 -23.65 -5.23 4.16
N ASP A 134 -22.64 -5.90 4.74
CA ASP A 134 -22.78 -6.75 5.93
C ASP A 134 -21.69 -6.52 6.99
N ALA A 135 -20.95 -5.40 6.96
CA ALA A 135 -20.07 -5.06 8.08
C ALA A 135 -20.88 -4.20 9.07
N GLU A 136 -21.29 -4.83 10.18
CA GLU A 136 -22.05 -4.23 11.29
C GLU A 136 -21.34 -2.98 11.86
N TYR A 137 -21.55 -1.83 11.24
CA TYR A 137 -21.06 -0.54 11.73
C TYR A 137 -22.20 0.22 12.39
N TRP A 138 -22.16 0.27 13.72
CA TRP A 138 -23.01 1.17 14.49
C TRP A 138 -22.59 2.63 14.23
N THR A 139 -23.55 3.47 13.83
CA THR A 139 -23.40 4.90 13.57
C THR A 139 -24.07 5.71 14.68
N TRP A 140 -23.42 6.75 15.20
CA TRP A 140 -24.00 7.64 16.21
C TRP A 140 -24.91 8.69 15.57
N SER A 141 -26.14 8.83 16.07
CA SER A 141 -27.06 9.91 15.71
C SER A 141 -27.03 11.01 16.76
N GLU A 142 -26.69 12.24 16.34
CA GLU A 142 -26.77 13.42 17.22
C GLU A 142 -28.22 13.83 17.53
N GLU A 143 -29.15 13.57 16.61
CA GLU A 143 -30.58 13.90 16.76
C GLU A 143 -31.25 13.05 17.84
N TYR A 144 -30.98 11.73 17.83
CA TYR A 144 -31.60 10.79 18.76
C TYR A 144 -30.68 10.45 19.95
N GLN A 145 -29.47 11.00 19.98
CA GLN A 145 -28.45 10.74 21.01
C GLN A 145 -28.25 9.23 21.25
N ASN A 146 -28.26 8.43 20.18
CA ASN A 146 -28.10 6.97 20.25
C ASN A 146 -27.37 6.41 19.02
N TRP A 147 -26.81 5.21 19.18
CA TRP A 147 -26.21 4.44 18.08
C TRP A 147 -27.29 3.67 17.32
N TYR A 148 -27.19 3.64 15.98
CA TYR A 148 -28.02 2.83 15.11
C TYR A 148 -27.19 2.05 14.09
N HIS A 149 -27.72 0.93 13.62
CA HIS A 149 -27.17 0.13 12.52
C HIS A 149 -28.15 0.20 11.34
N ASP A 150 -27.66 0.42 10.12
CA ASP A 150 -28.46 0.37 8.89
C ASP A 150 -28.32 -1.02 8.27
N ASN A 151 -29.44 -1.72 8.12
CA ASN A 151 -29.46 -3.09 7.61
C ASN A 151 -29.39 -3.16 6.07
N GLY A 152 -29.31 -2.02 5.38
CA GLY A 152 -29.22 -1.95 3.91
C GLY A 152 -30.54 -2.19 3.18
N ASP A 153 -31.63 -2.53 3.88
CA ASP A 153 -32.99 -2.70 3.36
C ASP A 153 -33.92 -1.50 3.64
N GLY A 154 -33.35 -0.41 4.18
CA GLY A 154 -34.08 0.78 4.61
C GLY A 154 -34.63 0.69 6.04
N SER A 155 -34.37 -0.41 6.76
CA SER A 155 -34.61 -0.52 8.19
C SER A 155 -33.36 -0.18 9.01
N PHE A 156 -33.59 0.38 10.20
CA PHE A 156 -32.55 0.70 11.16
C PHE A 156 -32.80 -0.03 12.48
N GLU A 157 -31.74 -0.54 13.10
CA GLU A 157 -31.75 -1.09 14.46
C GLU A 157 -31.06 -0.12 15.43
N TRP A 158 -31.64 0.06 16.62
CA TRP A 158 -31.09 0.95 17.65
C TRP A 158 -30.35 0.19 18.74
N ALA A 159 -29.27 0.76 19.26
CA ALA A 159 -28.51 0.15 20.33
C ALA A 159 -29.34 0.12 21.60
N GLN A 160 -29.51 -1.08 22.17
CA GLN A 160 -30.20 -1.25 23.45
C GLN A 160 -29.28 -0.87 24.61
N ALA A 161 -29.84 -0.22 25.63
CA ALA A 161 -29.11 0.18 26.84
C ALA A 161 -28.61 -1.07 27.61
N GLY A 162 -27.41 -1.53 27.28
CA GLY A 162 -26.81 -2.72 27.90
C GLY A 162 -25.65 -3.33 27.12
N ASN A 163 -25.61 -3.18 25.79
CA ASN A 163 -24.53 -3.75 24.97
C ASN A 163 -23.36 -2.75 24.83
N LYS A 164 -22.50 -2.68 25.86
CA LYS A 164 -21.25 -1.92 25.82
C LYS A 164 -20.05 -2.81 25.49
N SER A 165 -19.77 -2.95 24.21
CA SER A 165 -18.46 -3.36 23.66
C SER A 165 -18.54 -3.09 22.16
N ALA A 166 -17.73 -2.25 21.49
CA ALA A 166 -16.31 -1.99 21.66
C ALA A 166 -15.92 -0.61 21.09
N GLY A 167 -14.72 -0.13 21.45
CA GLY A 167 -14.08 1.01 20.77
C GLY A 167 -13.90 2.29 21.58
N LYS A 168 -13.48 2.21 22.85
CA LYS A 168 -12.90 3.40 23.52
C LYS A 168 -11.55 3.76 22.88
N GLY A 169 -11.57 4.62 21.86
CA GLY A 169 -10.41 5.42 21.46
C GLY A 169 -10.08 6.41 22.57
N LYS A 170 -9.00 6.18 23.33
CA LYS A 170 -8.46 7.18 24.27
C LYS A 170 -7.79 8.29 23.46
N GLU A 171 -8.50 9.39 23.26
CA GLU A 171 -7.88 10.66 22.87
C GLU A 171 -7.15 11.26 24.09
N ARG A 172 -5.83 11.32 24.03
CA ARG A 172 -5.02 12.14 24.94
C ARG A 172 -5.08 13.58 24.43
N LYS A 173 -5.87 14.44 25.09
CA LYS A 173 -5.79 15.91 24.91
C LYS A 173 -5.29 16.59 26.19
N GLY A 174 -4.38 17.52 25.97
CA GLY A 174 -3.44 18.07 26.92
C GLY A 174 -4.05 18.88 28.05
N LYS A 175 -3.37 18.86 29.20
CA LYS A 175 -3.55 19.85 30.26
C LYS A 175 -2.87 21.15 29.83
N GLY A 176 -3.69 22.13 29.48
CA GLY A 176 -3.32 23.53 29.47
C GLY A 176 -4.46 24.36 30.06
N LYS A 177 -4.29 24.87 31.29
CA LYS A 177 -4.30 26.30 31.65
C LYS A 177 -4.36 26.53 33.17
N ARG A 178 -3.42 27.36 33.62
CA ARG A 178 -3.51 28.50 34.57
C ARG A 178 -4.60 28.50 35.64
N VAL A 179 -4.16 28.76 36.87
CA VAL A 179 -4.45 30.05 37.54
C VAL A 179 -3.13 30.75 37.78
#